data_AF-A0A838MVG1-F1
#
_entry.id   AF-A0A838MVG1-F1
#
_cell.length_a   1.000
_cell.length_b   1.000
_cell.length_c   1.000
_cell.angle_alpha   90.00
_cell.angle_beta   90.00
_cell.angle_gamma   90.00
#
_symmetry.space_group_name_H-M   'P 1'
#
loop_
_entity.id
_entity.type
_entity.pdbx_description
1 polymer ?
#
loop_
_entity_poly.entity_id
_entity_poly.type
_entity_poly.pdbx_seq_one_letter_code
_entity_poly.pdbx_strand_id
1 'polypeptide(L)'
;MREAGLTDDPIQSARAAAGPAKLGEQVAARLAAQIAANGWPAGHYLGHEEQLAKAFGVSRSAIREAIAIAEWDGYVESRRGREGGLYVCEQALEPAIAVLRNYLFLTGAGGGPPRQAPPRGGPAPRRPGRLGALSILGGAGRRRPPPPPPPPPRLVEGAILERAIERIDRTQAAALEQILAQPAAPQDDRLHLSRLKQIVDRMADLAGSPLLRVLAGSLRHCYVDRVRTTTLDDGAYLRASRTVAELRLRQIEAILAYDRVAARDLQTRAMDVWARFQETVPTSDLSGAAIVNRLTATGDDALIYEFVRPAKKAEGVARAIAQMIASQHLGIGSRVGTEPDLIAALDVSRRVLREGIRILERFGIVESGRGKHGGLIVGQPRPLALPGSFRGELAPSGDDERTIAAMLLVHAVLAVTRDAAGEDGAAARTLAERLRQEARPEADMPAASAPAAQANAAFVTFLLDHLADPVARCLLGVADDLQHNPPAAIPWPAFGTPTLLAVLEAIAANDRFAAPRLVQAALRADWAGTERSRFTRPAPLPPVRLSDNGA
;
A
#
# COMPACT_ATOMS: atom_id res chain seq x y z
N MET A 1 -37.40 -8.66 -31.54
CA MET A 1 -35.99 -8.97 -31.21
C MET A 1 -35.37 -7.68 -30.71
N ARG A 2 -35.10 -7.60 -29.40
CA ARG A 2 -34.50 -6.42 -28.75
C ARG A 2 -32.98 -6.53 -28.82
N GLU A 3 -32.35 -5.41 -29.13
CA GLU A 3 -30.90 -5.18 -29.22
C GLU A 3 -30.20 -5.56 -27.90
N ALA A 4 -29.20 -6.44 -28.01
CA ALA A 4 -28.26 -6.72 -26.93
C ALA A 4 -27.13 -5.68 -27.02
N GLY A 5 -27.29 -4.58 -26.29
CA GLY A 5 -26.23 -3.60 -26.07
C GLY A 5 -25.32 -3.99 -24.89
N LEU A 6 -24.10 -3.45 -24.96
CA LEU A 6 -23.13 -3.20 -23.88
C LEU A 6 -22.13 -4.32 -23.53
N THR A 7 -20.93 -4.12 -24.09
CA THR A 7 -19.62 -4.10 -23.42
C THR A 7 -19.68 -4.12 -21.88
N ASP A 8 -19.52 -5.30 -21.28
CA ASP A 8 -19.21 -5.48 -19.86
C ASP A 8 -17.67 -5.41 -19.69
N ASP A 9 -17.17 -4.26 -19.25
CA ASP A 9 -15.77 -4.03 -18.92
C ASP A 9 -15.47 -4.69 -17.55
N PRO A 10 -14.59 -5.71 -17.45
CA PRO A 10 -14.42 -6.51 -16.24
C PRO A 10 -13.98 -5.74 -14.99
N ILE A 11 -13.38 -4.54 -15.08
CA ILE A 11 -13.15 -3.67 -13.91
C ILE A 11 -14.39 -2.86 -13.54
N GLN A 12 -15.19 -2.41 -14.52
CA GLN A 12 -16.51 -1.82 -14.22
C GLN A 12 -17.46 -2.88 -13.66
N SER A 13 -17.45 -4.10 -14.21
CA SER A 13 -18.21 -5.24 -13.73
C SER A 13 -17.66 -5.78 -12.40
N ALA A 14 -16.36 -5.67 -12.10
CA ALA A 14 -15.81 -5.98 -10.77
C ALA A 14 -16.10 -4.87 -9.73
N ARG A 15 -16.10 -3.59 -10.14
CA ARG A 15 -16.58 -2.45 -9.34
C ARG A 15 -18.09 -2.52 -9.11
N ALA A 16 -18.86 -3.06 -10.05
CA ALA A 16 -20.30 -3.30 -9.93
C ALA A 16 -20.62 -4.61 -9.19
N ALA A 17 -19.74 -5.62 -9.27
CA ALA A 17 -19.83 -6.89 -8.52
C ALA A 17 -19.39 -6.73 -7.06
N ALA A 18 -18.56 -5.72 -6.75
CA ALA A 18 -18.57 -5.09 -5.45
C ALA A 18 -19.93 -4.38 -5.30
N GLY A 19 -20.96 -5.13 -4.93
CA GLY A 19 -22.31 -4.60 -4.74
C GLY A 19 -22.33 -3.35 -3.86
N PRO A 20 -23.45 -2.59 -3.83
CA PRO A 20 -23.51 -1.32 -3.11
C PRO A 20 -22.91 -1.46 -1.72
N ALA A 21 -21.96 -0.57 -1.40
CA ALA A 21 -21.20 -0.60 -0.15
C ALA A 21 -22.15 -0.87 1.02
N LYS A 22 -21.78 -1.79 1.92
CA LYS A 22 -22.66 -2.17 3.03
C LYS A 22 -23.01 -0.92 3.84
N LEU A 23 -24.18 -0.89 4.48
CA LEU A 23 -24.65 0.29 5.22
C LEU A 23 -23.60 0.82 6.21
N GLY A 24 -22.86 -0.07 6.89
CA GLY A 24 -21.75 0.31 7.77
C GLY A 24 -20.60 1.05 7.05
N GLU A 25 -20.22 0.61 5.84
CA GLU A 25 -19.19 1.25 5.02
C GLU A 25 -19.62 2.66 4.58
N GLN A 26 -20.89 2.82 4.19
CA GLN A 26 -21.45 4.12 3.82
C GLN A 26 -21.45 5.10 5.01
N VAL A 27 -21.86 4.63 6.18
CA VAL A 27 -21.88 5.43 7.41
C VAL A 27 -20.46 5.81 7.84
N ALA A 28 -19.49 4.88 7.74
CA ALA A 28 -18.08 5.17 8.02
C ALA A 28 -17.51 6.24 7.08
N ALA A 29 -17.78 6.13 5.78
CA ALA A 29 -17.36 7.13 4.79
C ALA A 29 -18.00 8.50 5.08
N ARG A 30 -19.27 8.54 5.49
CA ARG A 30 -19.95 9.80 5.88
C ARG A 30 -19.38 10.39 7.16
N LEU A 31 -19.06 9.56 8.16
CA LEU A 31 -18.40 10.02 9.40
C LEU A 31 -17.03 10.63 9.08
N ALA A 32 -16.23 9.96 8.27
CA ALA A 32 -14.93 10.47 7.84
C ALA A 32 -15.03 11.79 7.06
N ALA A 33 -16.00 11.90 6.15
CA ALA A 33 -16.29 13.14 5.44
C ALA A 33 -16.74 14.27 6.37
N GLN A 34 -17.51 13.98 7.43
CA GLN A 34 -17.88 14.98 8.45
C GLN A 34 -16.67 15.45 9.27
N ILE A 35 -15.78 14.54 9.66
CA ILE A 35 -14.55 14.91 10.38
C ILE A 35 -13.73 15.90 9.54
N ALA A 36 -13.52 15.58 8.26
CA ALA A 36 -12.78 16.42 7.32
C ALA A 36 -13.48 17.77 7.08
N ALA A 37 -14.78 17.76 6.77
CA ALA A 37 -15.53 18.97 6.43
C ALA A 37 -15.65 19.96 7.59
N ASN A 38 -15.71 19.47 8.84
CA ASN A 38 -15.79 20.32 10.03
C ASN A 38 -14.42 20.70 10.60
N GLY A 39 -13.32 20.14 10.06
CA GLY A 39 -11.96 20.41 10.55
C GLY A 39 -11.74 20.05 12.01
N TRP A 40 -12.39 18.99 12.50
CA TRP A 40 -12.28 18.60 13.91
C TRP A 40 -10.85 18.14 14.26
N PRO A 41 -10.23 18.70 15.33
CA PRO A 41 -8.84 18.39 15.67
C PRO A 41 -8.72 17.01 16.35
N ALA A 42 -7.47 16.53 16.43
CA ALA A 42 -7.11 15.35 17.22
C ALA A 42 -7.68 15.43 18.64
N GLY A 43 -8.23 14.33 19.15
CA GLY A 43 -8.84 14.28 20.47
C GLY A 43 -10.22 14.95 20.56
N HIS A 44 -10.79 15.44 19.46
CA HIS A 44 -12.17 15.94 19.45
C HIS A 44 -13.15 14.81 19.75
N TYR A 45 -14.11 15.07 20.64
CA TYR A 45 -15.10 14.09 21.07
C TYR A 45 -16.32 14.07 20.13
N LEU A 46 -16.62 12.91 19.56
CA LEU A 46 -17.71 12.70 18.59
C LEU A 46 -19.01 12.21 19.23
N GLY A 47 -18.97 11.76 20.49
CA GLY A 47 -20.13 11.23 21.21
C GLY A 47 -20.06 9.74 21.50
N HIS A 48 -21.09 9.25 22.19
CA HIS A 48 -21.26 7.82 22.45
C HIS A 48 -21.93 7.10 21.28
N GLU A 49 -21.71 5.79 21.19
CA GLU A 49 -22.29 4.91 20.15
C GLU A 49 -23.81 5.11 19.97
N GLU A 50 -24.55 5.23 21.07
CA GLU A 50 -26.01 5.42 21.00
C GLU A 50 -26.42 6.78 20.43
N GLN A 51 -25.66 7.83 20.73
CA GLN A 51 -25.90 9.18 20.19
C GLN A 51 -25.58 9.21 18.70
N LEU A 52 -24.46 8.59 18.31
CA LEU A 52 -24.06 8.44 16.91
C LEU A 52 -25.07 7.60 16.12
N ALA A 53 -25.59 6.50 16.67
CA ALA A 53 -26.64 5.71 16.02
C ALA A 53 -27.86 6.56 15.67
N LYS A 54 -28.31 7.39 16.63
CA LYS A 54 -29.44 8.31 16.45
C LYS A 54 -29.12 9.41 15.44
N ALA A 55 -27.95 10.03 15.53
CA ALA A 55 -27.52 11.11 14.64
C ALA A 55 -27.40 10.67 13.17
N PHE A 56 -26.90 9.46 12.93
CA PHE A 56 -26.78 8.89 11.59
C PHE A 56 -28.07 8.20 11.11
N GLY A 57 -29.10 8.06 11.97
CA GLY A 57 -30.36 7.41 11.62
C GLY A 57 -30.22 5.91 11.34
N VAL A 58 -29.28 5.24 12.01
CA VAL A 58 -28.96 3.83 11.76
C VAL A 58 -29.10 2.96 13.00
N SER A 59 -29.18 1.64 12.81
CA SER A 59 -29.23 0.69 13.92
C SER A 59 -27.93 0.70 14.73
N ARG A 60 -27.99 0.28 16.01
CA ARG A 60 -26.79 0.10 16.85
C ARG A 60 -25.78 -0.88 16.23
N SER A 61 -26.25 -1.88 15.48
CA SER A 61 -25.36 -2.80 14.78
C SER A 61 -24.62 -2.12 13.63
N ALA A 62 -25.32 -1.29 12.85
CA ALA A 62 -24.75 -0.58 11.72
C ALA A 62 -23.76 0.52 12.16
N ILE A 63 -24.05 1.26 13.24
CA ILE A 63 -23.09 2.25 13.75
C ILE A 63 -21.85 1.58 14.35
N ARG A 64 -21.98 0.42 15.00
CA ARG A 64 -20.82 -0.33 15.52
C ARG A 64 -19.91 -0.79 14.39
N GLU A 65 -20.51 -1.28 13.31
CA GLU A 65 -19.77 -1.66 12.10
C GLU A 65 -19.08 -0.44 11.49
N ALA A 66 -19.77 0.70 11.39
CA ALA A 66 -19.20 1.94 10.90
C ALA A 66 -18.06 2.47 11.78
N ILE A 67 -18.20 2.43 13.10
CA ILE A 67 -17.15 2.79 14.06
C ILE A 67 -15.97 1.84 13.91
N ALA A 68 -16.20 0.53 13.84
CA ALA A 68 -15.12 -0.43 13.65
C ALA A 68 -14.35 -0.17 12.35
N ILE A 69 -15.05 0.19 11.26
CA ILE A 69 -14.44 0.59 10.00
C ILE A 69 -13.65 1.89 10.15
N ALA A 70 -14.23 2.94 10.73
CA ALA A 70 -13.58 4.23 10.90
C ALA A 70 -12.37 4.16 11.86
N GLU A 71 -12.44 3.31 12.89
CA GLU A 71 -11.33 3.03 13.78
C GLU A 71 -10.22 2.24 13.07
N TRP A 72 -10.59 1.21 12.31
CA TRP A 72 -9.65 0.41 11.52
C TRP A 72 -8.94 1.25 10.46
N ASP A 73 -9.71 2.13 9.82
CA ASP A 73 -9.20 3.07 8.85
C ASP A 73 -8.39 4.17 9.54
N GLY A 74 -8.44 4.34 10.87
CA GLY A 74 -7.60 5.25 11.66
C GLY A 74 -8.22 6.60 11.97
N TYR A 75 -9.42 6.92 11.49
CA TYR A 75 -10.08 8.21 11.67
C TYR A 75 -10.43 8.53 13.12
N VAL A 76 -10.75 7.49 13.88
CA VAL A 76 -11.32 7.61 15.22
C VAL A 76 -10.75 6.55 16.16
N GLU A 77 -10.86 6.81 17.46
CA GLU A 77 -10.56 5.84 18.51
C GLU A 77 -11.67 5.80 19.57
N SER A 78 -12.03 4.60 19.99
CA SER A 78 -12.97 4.38 21.09
C SER A 78 -12.22 4.28 22.41
N ARG A 79 -12.56 5.16 23.35
CA ARG A 79 -12.05 5.12 24.73
C ARG A 79 -13.09 4.46 25.64
N ARG A 80 -12.65 3.62 26.57
CA ARG A 80 -13.51 2.98 27.58
C ARG A 80 -13.50 3.79 28.88
N GLY A 81 -14.61 3.81 29.62
CA GLY A 81 -14.69 4.43 30.94
C GLY A 81 -15.86 5.42 31.07
N ARG A 82 -15.90 6.15 32.19
CA ARG A 82 -16.93 7.17 32.49
C ARG A 82 -16.85 8.39 31.56
N GLU A 83 -15.66 8.69 31.06
CA GLU A 83 -15.39 9.61 29.93
C GLU A 83 -15.16 8.83 28.62
N GLY A 84 -15.78 7.66 28.47
CA GLY A 84 -15.64 6.85 27.27
C GLY A 84 -16.43 7.40 26.09
N GLY A 85 -16.20 6.87 24.89
CA GLY A 85 -16.88 7.26 23.66
C GLY A 85 -15.90 7.40 22.50
N LEU A 86 -16.31 8.04 21.42
CA LEU A 86 -15.56 8.10 20.18
C LEU A 86 -14.82 9.43 20.05
N TYR A 87 -13.53 9.38 19.68
CA TYR A 87 -12.66 10.55 19.56
C TYR A 87 -11.97 10.56 18.19
N VAL A 88 -11.64 11.74 17.66
CA VAL A 88 -10.86 11.91 16.41
C VAL A 88 -9.37 11.62 16.66
N CYS A 89 -8.72 10.90 15.76
CA CYS A 89 -7.27 10.63 15.82
C CYS A 89 -6.43 11.80 15.29
N GLU A 90 -5.13 11.83 15.61
CA GLU A 90 -4.19 12.87 15.16
C GLU A 90 -4.01 12.90 13.63
N GLN A 91 -4.08 14.11 13.07
CA GLN A 91 -4.20 14.51 11.65
C GLN A 91 -3.18 13.83 10.70
N ALA A 92 -3.39 13.72 9.39
CA ALA A 92 -4.57 13.61 8.53
C ALA A 92 -4.42 12.35 7.62
N LEU A 93 -3.16 11.91 7.46
CA LEU A 93 -2.72 10.86 6.55
C LEU A 93 -2.44 9.51 7.24
N GLU A 94 -2.32 9.44 8.57
CA GLU A 94 -2.19 8.17 9.31
C GLU A 94 -3.30 7.17 8.99
N PRO A 95 -4.56 7.63 8.86
CA PRO A 95 -5.64 6.74 8.50
C PRO A 95 -5.47 6.19 7.06
N ALA A 96 -4.98 7.01 6.12
CA ALA A 96 -4.63 6.56 4.76
C ALA A 96 -3.45 5.57 4.75
N ILE A 97 -2.42 5.83 5.58
CA ILE A 97 -1.29 4.92 5.80
C ILE A 97 -1.80 3.58 6.33
N ALA A 98 -2.73 3.59 7.28
CA ALA A 98 -3.33 2.37 7.82
C ALA A 98 -4.07 1.58 6.73
N VAL A 99 -4.94 2.22 5.95
CA VAL A 99 -5.68 1.56 4.85
C VAL A 99 -4.73 0.93 3.84
N LEU A 100 -3.73 1.67 3.37
CA LEU A 100 -2.77 1.17 2.38
C LEU A 100 -1.85 0.10 2.94
N ARG A 101 -1.34 0.26 4.17
CA ARG A 101 -0.59 -0.77 4.89
C ARG A 101 -1.41 -2.06 4.96
N ASN A 102 -2.68 -1.95 5.33
CA ASN A 102 -3.56 -3.09 5.47
C ASN A 102 -3.78 -3.76 4.11
N TYR A 103 -4.06 -2.98 3.05
CA TYR A 103 -4.16 -3.49 1.69
C TYR A 103 -2.89 -4.21 1.24
N LEU A 104 -1.72 -3.57 1.38
CA LEU A 104 -0.41 -4.11 1.01
C LEU A 104 -0.06 -5.40 1.77
N PHE A 105 -0.30 -5.41 3.08
CA PHE A 105 -0.03 -6.59 3.91
C PHE A 105 -0.94 -7.76 3.50
N LEU A 106 -2.22 -7.47 3.28
CA LEU A 106 -3.23 -8.48 2.97
C LEU A 106 -3.14 -9.00 1.52
N THR A 107 -2.80 -8.15 0.56
CA THR A 107 -2.61 -8.54 -0.85
C THR A 107 -1.23 -9.13 -1.10
N GLY A 108 -0.20 -8.69 -0.37
CA GLY A 108 1.12 -9.31 -0.40
C GLY A 108 1.13 -10.72 0.21
N ALA A 109 0.22 -11.00 1.15
CA ALA A 109 -0.05 -12.35 1.61
C ALA A 109 -0.68 -13.27 0.53
N GLY A 110 -1.26 -12.71 -0.52
CA GLY A 110 -1.79 -13.44 -1.67
C GLY A 110 -0.82 -13.58 -2.85
N GLY A 111 0.39 -13.03 -2.74
CA GLY A 111 1.39 -12.98 -3.82
C GLY A 111 2.28 -14.21 -3.91
N GLY A 112 1.71 -15.37 -4.25
CA GLY A 112 2.42 -16.54 -4.79
C GLY A 112 1.89 -16.84 -6.21
N PRO A 113 2.65 -17.57 -7.06
CA PRO A 113 2.51 -17.62 -8.54
C PRO A 113 1.11 -18.04 -9.05
N PRO A 114 0.81 -17.83 -10.35
CA PRO A 114 -0.54 -17.89 -10.89
C PRO A 114 -1.22 -19.25 -10.66
N ARG A 115 -2.53 -19.14 -10.42
CA ARG A 115 -3.61 -20.00 -10.94
C ARG A 115 -3.11 -21.34 -11.49
N GLN A 116 -2.79 -22.30 -10.63
CA GLN A 116 -2.91 -23.68 -11.08
C GLN A 116 -4.39 -23.92 -11.34
N ALA A 117 -4.75 -24.06 -12.61
CA ALA A 117 -6.05 -24.59 -12.99
C ALA A 117 -6.34 -25.82 -12.12
N PRO A 118 -7.58 -26.00 -11.62
CA PRO A 118 -7.92 -27.27 -10.98
C PRO A 118 -7.53 -28.38 -11.96
N PRO A 119 -6.86 -29.46 -11.51
CA PRO A 119 -6.42 -30.51 -12.40
C PRO A 119 -7.63 -30.98 -13.21
N ARG A 120 -7.61 -30.70 -14.53
CA ARG A 120 -8.66 -31.12 -15.44
C ARG A 120 -8.67 -32.65 -15.43
N GLY A 121 -9.70 -33.23 -14.81
CA GLY A 121 -10.02 -34.66 -14.93
C GLY A 121 -9.65 -35.58 -13.76
N GLY A 122 -9.26 -35.07 -12.59
CA GLY A 122 -9.08 -35.91 -11.39
C GLY A 122 -10.34 -35.91 -10.49
N PRO A 123 -10.73 -37.04 -9.86
CA PRO A 123 -11.79 -37.02 -8.86
C PRO A 123 -11.42 -36.04 -7.73
N ALA A 124 -12.40 -35.26 -7.26
CA ALA A 124 -12.22 -34.31 -6.16
C ALA A 124 -11.34 -34.91 -5.04
N PRO A 125 -10.37 -34.16 -4.48
CA PRO A 125 -9.52 -34.69 -3.42
C PRO A 125 -10.40 -35.24 -2.31
N ARG A 126 -10.24 -36.54 -2.00
CA ARG A 126 -11.01 -37.21 -0.97
C ARG A 126 -10.90 -36.40 0.32
N ARG A 127 -12.05 -36.15 0.95
CA ARG A 127 -12.17 -35.47 2.25
C ARG A 127 -11.02 -35.90 3.16
N PRO A 128 -10.13 -35.00 3.61
CA PRO A 128 -9.29 -35.35 4.73
C PRO A 128 -10.24 -35.64 5.89
N GLY A 129 -10.11 -36.82 6.50
CA GLY A 129 -10.75 -37.07 7.79
C GLY A 129 -10.35 -35.98 8.79
N ARG A 130 -11.06 -35.86 9.92
CA ARG A 130 -10.82 -34.85 10.97
C ARG A 130 -9.33 -34.63 11.35
N LEU A 131 -8.45 -35.60 11.09
CA LEU A 131 -7.00 -35.53 11.30
C LEU A 131 -6.21 -34.73 10.23
N GLY A 132 -6.72 -34.53 9.01
CA GLY A 132 -6.01 -33.78 7.96
C GLY A 132 -6.16 -32.26 8.04
N ALA A 133 -7.19 -31.75 8.72
CA ALA A 133 -7.29 -30.33 9.08
C ALA A 133 -6.26 -29.94 10.17
N LEU A 134 -5.90 -30.90 11.03
CA LEU A 134 -4.88 -30.73 12.06
C LEU A 134 -3.44 -30.72 11.50
N SER A 135 -3.17 -31.41 10.38
CA SER A 135 -1.85 -31.34 9.73
C SER A 135 -1.52 -29.98 9.11
N ILE A 136 -2.53 -29.16 8.77
CA ILE A 136 -2.36 -27.78 8.29
C ILE A 136 -1.98 -26.84 9.44
N LEU A 137 -2.35 -27.19 10.67
CA LEU A 137 -2.18 -26.36 11.86
C LEU A 137 -1.06 -26.85 12.79
N GLY A 138 -0.51 -28.06 12.59
CA GLY A 138 0.45 -28.66 13.52
C GLY A 138 1.57 -29.53 12.95
N GLY A 139 1.78 -29.63 11.63
CA GLY A 139 2.74 -30.58 11.05
C GLY A 139 4.04 -29.98 10.50
N ALA A 140 5.18 -30.48 10.97
CA ALA A 140 6.53 -30.24 10.46
C ALA A 140 6.78 -30.84 9.04
N GLY A 141 5.88 -30.59 8.09
CA GLY A 141 6.18 -30.76 6.66
C GLY A 141 7.19 -29.70 6.23
N ARG A 142 8.10 -30.02 5.31
CA ARG A 142 9.12 -29.09 4.77
C ARG A 142 8.45 -27.77 4.33
N ARG A 143 8.40 -26.79 5.24
CA ARG A 143 7.83 -25.48 4.99
C ARG A 143 8.73 -24.81 3.96
N ARG A 144 8.16 -24.47 2.80
CA ARG A 144 8.86 -23.57 1.88
C ARG A 144 9.10 -22.24 2.62
N PRO A 145 10.25 -21.59 2.38
CA PRO A 145 10.50 -20.29 2.99
C PRO A 145 9.36 -19.34 2.62
N PRO A 146 8.94 -18.48 3.56
CA PRO A 146 7.86 -17.56 3.32
C PRO A 146 8.23 -16.60 2.16
N PRO A 147 7.26 -16.04 1.41
CA PRO A 147 7.57 -15.12 0.31
C PRO A 147 8.38 -13.95 0.84
N PRO A 148 9.44 -13.49 0.16
CA PRO A 148 10.24 -12.39 0.69
C PRO A 148 9.35 -11.16 0.92
N PRO A 149 9.58 -10.36 1.99
CA PRO A 149 8.98 -9.03 2.10
C PRO A 149 9.13 -8.25 0.78
N PRO A 150 8.22 -7.31 0.50
CA PRO A 150 8.43 -6.42 -0.63
C PRO A 150 9.78 -5.71 -0.50
N PRO A 151 10.48 -5.46 -1.63
CA PRO A 151 11.73 -4.74 -1.59
C PRO A 151 11.52 -3.38 -0.93
N PRO A 152 12.57 -2.82 -0.26
CA PRO A 152 12.48 -1.50 0.32
C PRO A 152 12.01 -0.50 -0.76
N PRO A 153 11.24 0.53 -0.40
CA PRO A 153 10.51 1.36 -1.36
C PRO A 153 11.42 2.37 -2.07
N ARG A 154 12.44 1.87 -2.77
CA ARG A 154 13.51 2.65 -3.43
C ARG A 154 12.95 3.73 -4.35
N LEU A 155 11.85 3.43 -5.05
CA LEU A 155 11.18 4.36 -5.95
C LEU A 155 10.57 5.55 -5.18
N VAL A 156 9.79 5.25 -4.13
CA VAL A 156 9.10 6.27 -3.32
C VAL A 156 10.10 7.08 -2.52
N GLU A 157 11.07 6.42 -1.88
CA GLU A 157 12.11 7.08 -1.09
C GLU A 157 13.08 7.90 -1.97
N GLY A 158 13.37 7.45 -3.19
CA GLY A 158 14.12 8.22 -4.17
C GLY A 158 13.36 9.49 -4.59
N ALA A 159 12.05 9.36 -4.86
CA ALA A 159 11.22 10.52 -5.18
C ALA A 159 11.13 11.51 -4.00
N ILE A 160 11.04 11.03 -2.76
CA ILE A 160 11.11 11.87 -1.54
C ILE A 160 12.42 12.64 -1.50
N LEU A 161 13.55 11.96 -1.73
CA LEU A 161 14.88 12.58 -1.71
C LEU A 161 15.02 13.69 -2.75
N GLU A 162 14.66 13.43 -4.01
CA GLU A 162 14.78 14.44 -5.08
C GLU A 162 13.99 15.69 -4.74
N ARG A 163 12.74 15.51 -4.27
CA ARG A 163 11.89 16.62 -3.89
C ARG A 163 12.40 17.36 -2.67
N ALA A 164 12.91 16.64 -1.67
CA ALA A 164 13.51 17.24 -0.50
C ALA A 164 14.70 18.13 -0.89
N ILE A 165 15.56 17.67 -1.81
CA ILE A 165 16.70 18.48 -2.30
C ILE A 165 16.24 19.69 -3.12
N GLU A 166 15.19 19.55 -3.94
CA GLU A 166 14.68 20.62 -4.79
C GLU A 166 13.95 21.73 -4.02
N ARG A 167 13.31 21.37 -2.90
CA ARG A 167 12.44 22.27 -2.13
C ARG A 167 13.06 22.84 -0.87
N ILE A 168 14.23 22.35 -0.45
CA ILE A 168 14.84 22.72 0.83
C ILE A 168 15.04 24.24 0.95
N ASP A 169 14.34 24.84 1.93
CA ASP A 169 14.50 26.23 2.33
C ASP A 169 15.29 26.37 3.65
N ARG A 170 15.49 27.62 4.10
CA ARG A 170 16.25 27.90 5.34
C ARG A 170 15.59 27.34 6.60
N THR A 171 14.27 27.38 6.70
CA THR A 171 13.51 26.86 7.85
C THR A 171 13.60 25.35 7.91
N GLN A 172 13.49 24.72 6.74
CA GLN A 172 13.61 23.29 6.53
C GLN A 172 15.02 22.78 6.81
N ALA A 173 16.05 23.50 6.35
CA ALA A 173 17.45 23.22 6.65
C ALA A 173 17.74 23.28 8.16
N ALA A 174 17.27 24.33 8.85
CA ALA A 174 17.46 24.47 10.30
C ALA A 174 16.88 23.28 11.09
N ALA A 175 15.77 22.71 10.65
CA ALA A 175 15.20 21.53 11.30
C ALA A 175 16.01 20.25 11.06
N LEU A 176 16.67 20.13 9.90
CA LEU A 176 17.61 19.03 9.66
C LEU A 176 18.89 19.20 10.50
N GLU A 177 19.38 20.43 10.64
CA GLU A 177 20.52 20.77 11.51
C GLU A 177 20.21 20.45 12.97
N GLN A 178 18.98 20.70 13.44
CA GLN A 178 18.56 20.30 14.79
C GLN A 178 18.67 18.79 15.03
N ILE A 179 18.40 17.96 14.01
CA ILE A 179 18.57 16.51 14.11
C ILE A 179 20.06 16.14 14.18
N LEU A 180 20.91 16.77 13.38
CA LEU A 180 22.36 16.57 13.40
C LEU A 180 23.00 16.99 14.73
N ALA A 181 22.48 18.06 15.35
CA ALA A 181 23.00 18.59 16.61
C ALA A 181 22.68 17.70 17.83
N GLN A 182 21.78 16.72 17.70
CA GLN A 182 21.46 15.81 18.80
C GLN A 182 22.68 14.93 19.15
N PRO A 183 22.99 14.71 20.45
CA PRO A 183 24.20 14.02 20.88
C PRO A 183 24.26 12.58 20.35
N ALA A 184 25.44 12.13 19.94
CA ALA A 184 25.64 10.74 19.54
C ALA A 184 25.44 9.80 20.75
N ALA A 185 24.77 8.67 20.54
CA ALA A 185 24.61 7.63 21.57
C ALA A 185 25.05 6.26 21.00
N PRO A 186 26.35 5.98 20.89
CA PRO A 186 26.90 4.86 20.13
C PRO A 186 26.54 3.46 20.65
N GLN A 187 25.80 3.33 21.74
CA GLN A 187 25.39 2.04 22.32
C GLN A 187 23.88 1.97 22.59
N ASP A 188 23.12 3.01 22.20
CA ASP A 188 21.68 3.07 22.43
C ASP A 188 20.93 2.86 21.11
N ASP A 189 20.69 1.58 20.78
CA ASP A 189 20.00 1.22 19.54
C ASP A 189 18.55 1.75 19.49
N ARG A 190 17.90 1.94 20.64
CA ARG A 190 16.55 2.52 20.69
C ARG A 190 16.58 3.99 20.34
N LEU A 191 17.54 4.75 20.85
CA LEU A 191 17.71 6.14 20.45
C LEU A 191 18.02 6.28 18.95
N HIS A 192 18.84 5.38 18.40
CA HIS A 192 19.12 5.36 16.96
C HIS A 192 17.86 5.09 16.13
N LEU A 193 17.00 4.17 16.57
CA LEU A 193 15.71 3.90 15.93
C LEU A 193 14.80 5.14 15.98
N SER A 194 14.70 5.79 17.14
CA SER A 194 13.91 7.01 17.29
C SER A 194 14.41 8.14 16.40
N ARG A 195 15.74 8.31 16.32
CA ARG A 195 16.36 9.28 15.43
C ARG A 195 16.11 8.94 13.96
N LEU A 196 16.19 7.66 13.57
CA LEU A 196 15.83 7.23 12.22
C LEU A 196 14.37 7.60 11.88
N LYS A 197 13.45 7.39 12.82
CA LYS A 197 12.04 7.80 12.65
C LYS A 197 11.92 9.30 12.40
N GLN A 198 12.54 10.11 13.24
CA GLN A 198 12.55 11.57 13.08
C GLN A 198 13.08 11.99 11.69
N ILE A 199 14.19 11.39 11.23
CA ILE A 199 14.79 11.70 9.93
C ILE A 199 13.82 11.36 8.79
N VAL A 200 13.28 10.15 8.78
CA VAL A 200 12.43 9.68 7.67
C VAL A 200 11.12 10.47 7.61
N ASP A 201 10.51 10.77 8.76
CA ASP A 201 9.28 11.57 8.81
C ASP A 201 9.56 13.00 8.32
N ARG A 202 10.70 13.58 8.71
CA ARG A 202 11.12 14.91 8.26
C ARG A 202 11.42 14.95 6.78
N MET A 203 12.11 13.95 6.23
CA MET A 203 12.33 13.84 4.78
C MET A 203 11.01 13.77 4.01
N ALA A 204 10.02 13.02 4.53
CA ALA A 204 8.69 12.98 3.93
C ALA A 204 7.94 14.32 4.02
N ASP A 205 8.10 15.09 5.10
CA ASP A 205 7.59 16.47 5.19
C ASP A 205 8.22 17.37 4.11
N LEU A 206 9.54 17.30 3.96
CA LEU A 206 10.30 18.13 3.02
C LEU A 206 9.87 17.90 1.57
N ALA A 207 9.55 16.65 1.22
CA ALA A 207 9.05 16.32 -0.10
C ALA A 207 7.74 17.07 -0.44
N GLY A 208 6.98 17.54 0.56
CA GLY A 208 5.78 18.33 0.37
C GLY A 208 4.69 17.62 -0.43
N SER A 209 4.68 16.28 -0.41
CA SER A 209 3.72 15.45 -1.14
C SER A 209 3.01 14.52 -0.17
N PRO A 210 1.71 14.77 0.14
CA PRO A 210 0.89 13.88 0.95
C PRO A 210 0.88 12.44 0.43
N LEU A 211 0.85 12.28 -0.90
CA LEU A 211 0.93 10.98 -1.57
C LEU A 211 2.22 10.25 -1.25
N LEU A 212 3.39 10.88 -1.44
CA LEU A 212 4.67 10.22 -1.13
C LEU A 212 4.80 9.88 0.35
N ARG A 213 4.32 10.76 1.23
CA ARG A 213 4.29 10.51 2.68
C ARG A 213 3.45 9.27 3.00
N VAL A 214 2.23 9.19 2.47
CA VAL A 214 1.34 8.04 2.67
C VAL A 214 1.96 6.76 2.13
N LEU A 215 2.50 6.79 0.91
CA LEU A 215 3.11 5.62 0.28
C LEU A 215 4.35 5.14 1.07
N ALA A 216 5.24 6.05 1.47
CA ALA A 216 6.44 5.71 2.22
C ALA A 216 6.10 5.17 3.62
N GLY A 217 5.17 5.80 4.32
CA GLY A 217 4.67 5.33 5.62
C GLY A 217 4.06 3.93 5.53
N SER A 218 3.21 3.71 4.54
CA SER A 218 2.53 2.41 4.31
C SER A 218 3.52 1.28 4.05
N LEU A 219 4.48 1.51 3.15
CA LEU A 219 5.49 0.52 2.78
C LEU A 219 6.43 0.20 3.96
N ARG A 220 6.80 1.22 4.73
CA ARG A 220 7.58 1.06 5.95
C ARG A 220 6.83 0.25 7.01
N HIS A 221 5.55 0.52 7.21
CA HIS A 221 4.74 -0.25 8.16
C HIS A 221 4.61 -1.70 7.72
N CYS A 222 4.43 -1.98 6.42
CA CYS A 222 4.43 -3.35 5.90
C CYS A 222 5.76 -4.06 6.15
N TYR A 223 6.88 -3.36 5.98
CA TYR A 223 8.21 -3.90 6.27
C TYR A 223 8.31 -4.27 7.76
N VAL A 224 7.94 -3.36 8.65
CA VAL A 224 7.98 -3.56 10.11
C VAL A 224 7.04 -4.69 10.54
N ASP A 225 5.82 -4.74 10.01
CA ASP A 225 4.87 -5.80 10.34
C ASP A 225 5.39 -7.17 9.89
N ARG A 226 6.16 -7.25 8.80
CA ARG A 226 6.82 -8.49 8.40
C ARG A 226 7.88 -8.94 9.39
N VAL A 227 8.70 -8.01 9.87
CA VAL A 227 9.68 -8.31 10.93
C VAL A 227 8.96 -8.89 12.16
N ARG A 228 7.85 -8.26 12.55
CA ARG A 228 7.02 -8.66 13.71
C ARG A 228 6.29 -9.99 13.54
N THR A 229 6.03 -10.45 12.31
CA THR A 229 5.33 -11.72 12.05
C THR A 229 6.28 -12.91 11.90
N THR A 230 7.59 -12.70 12.05
CA THR A 230 8.62 -13.72 11.88
C THR A 230 9.42 -13.94 13.16
N THR A 231 10.25 -14.98 13.15
CA THR A 231 11.23 -15.31 14.21
C THR A 231 12.47 -14.42 14.19
N LEU A 232 12.43 -13.31 13.46
CA LEU A 232 13.56 -12.39 13.32
C LEU A 232 14.01 -11.84 14.68
N ASP A 233 15.33 -11.84 14.89
CA ASP A 233 15.99 -11.28 16.08
C ASP A 233 15.79 -9.77 16.14
N ASP A 234 15.17 -9.31 17.23
CA ASP A 234 14.95 -7.89 17.50
C ASP A 234 16.28 -7.12 17.61
N GLY A 235 17.33 -7.76 18.15
CA GLY A 235 18.66 -7.16 18.20
C GLY A 235 19.25 -6.93 16.81
N ALA A 236 19.03 -7.85 15.87
CA ALA A 236 19.50 -7.70 14.49
C ALA A 236 18.76 -6.57 13.77
N TYR A 237 17.46 -6.44 13.99
CA TYR A 237 16.67 -5.31 13.48
C TYR A 237 17.17 -3.97 14.03
N LEU A 238 17.45 -3.90 15.33
CA LEU A 238 17.99 -2.72 16.00
C LEU A 238 19.37 -2.32 15.44
N ARG A 239 20.29 -3.29 15.25
CA ARG A 239 21.62 -3.04 14.62
C ARG A 239 21.51 -2.55 13.18
N ALA A 240 20.59 -3.12 12.40
CA ALA A 240 20.32 -2.66 11.03
C ALA A 240 19.77 -1.23 11.02
N SER A 241 18.81 -0.94 11.91
CA SER A 241 18.21 0.39 12.09
C SER A 241 19.27 1.44 12.43
N ARG A 242 20.21 1.11 13.33
CA ARG A 242 21.34 1.98 13.66
C ARG A 242 22.21 2.28 12.45
N THR A 243 22.61 1.25 11.69
CA THR A 243 23.43 1.42 10.48
C THR A 243 22.74 2.35 9.48
N VAL A 244 21.43 2.19 9.33
CA VAL A 244 20.62 3.04 8.45
C VAL A 244 20.52 4.47 9.01
N ALA A 245 20.33 4.66 10.32
CA ALA A 245 20.31 5.97 10.95
C ALA A 245 21.62 6.74 10.69
N GLU A 246 22.77 6.08 10.83
CA GLU A 246 24.09 6.67 10.58
C GLU A 246 24.26 7.08 9.10
N LEU A 247 23.81 6.25 8.16
CA LEU A 247 23.80 6.60 6.72
C LEU A 247 22.86 7.76 6.42
N ARG A 248 21.71 7.83 7.09
CA ARG A 248 20.71 8.89 6.94
C ARG A 248 21.20 10.24 7.50
N LEU A 249 21.96 10.24 8.59
CA LEU A 249 22.61 11.47 9.10
C LEU A 249 23.61 12.04 8.09
N ARG A 250 24.47 11.19 7.52
CA ARG A 250 25.38 11.60 6.43
C ARG A 250 24.63 12.07 5.19
N GLN A 251 23.46 11.48 4.93
CA GLN A 251 22.62 11.91 3.82
C GLN A 251 22.07 13.32 4.05
N ILE A 252 21.68 13.65 5.28
CA ILE A 252 21.28 15.01 5.65
C ILE A 252 22.43 16.00 5.40
N GLU A 253 23.65 15.67 5.81
CA GLU A 253 24.83 16.50 5.54
C GLU A 253 25.00 16.74 4.03
N ALA A 254 24.87 15.70 3.20
CA ALA A 254 24.94 15.82 1.75
C ALA A 254 23.80 16.68 1.15
N ILE A 255 22.58 16.57 1.68
CA ILE A 255 21.43 17.40 1.28
C ILE A 255 21.69 18.87 1.61
N LEU A 256 22.17 19.17 2.82
CA LEU A 256 22.51 20.54 3.25
C LEU A 256 23.67 21.13 2.46
N ALA A 257 24.60 20.29 2.00
CA ALA A 257 25.68 20.66 1.08
C ALA A 257 25.26 20.73 -0.40
N TYR A 258 23.99 20.45 -0.73
CA TYR A 258 23.48 20.33 -2.10
C TYR A 258 24.22 19.30 -2.98
N ASP A 259 24.90 18.33 -2.37
CA ASP A 259 25.56 17.24 -3.08
C ASP A 259 24.55 16.13 -3.43
N ARG A 260 23.87 16.32 -4.57
CA ARG A 260 22.89 15.36 -5.10
C ARG A 260 23.47 13.97 -5.33
N VAL A 261 24.74 13.87 -5.72
CA VAL A 261 25.35 12.58 -6.05
C VAL A 261 25.61 11.80 -4.77
N ALA A 262 26.21 12.43 -3.76
CA ALA A 262 26.44 11.81 -2.47
C ALA A 262 25.12 11.45 -1.76
N ALA A 263 24.12 12.33 -1.81
CA ALA A 263 22.82 12.07 -1.20
C ALA A 263 22.11 10.85 -1.81
N ARG A 264 22.22 10.63 -3.13
CA ARG A 264 21.71 9.45 -3.84
C ARG A 264 22.49 8.17 -3.54
N ASP A 265 23.81 8.25 -3.45
CA ASP A 265 24.65 7.11 -3.04
C ASP A 265 24.26 6.63 -1.64
N LEU A 266 24.15 7.56 -0.69
CA LEU A 266 23.77 7.26 0.69
C LEU A 266 22.34 6.70 0.80
N GLN A 267 21.40 7.20 -0.01
CA GLN A 267 20.07 6.60 -0.15
C GLN A 267 20.16 5.13 -0.55
N THR A 268 20.93 4.84 -1.60
CA THR A 268 21.06 3.49 -2.16
C THR A 268 21.65 2.55 -1.12
N ARG A 269 22.74 2.96 -0.47
CA ARG A 269 23.41 2.21 0.58
C ARG A 269 22.50 1.94 1.77
N ALA A 270 21.69 2.91 2.19
CA ALA A 270 20.72 2.73 3.27
C ALA A 270 19.66 1.68 2.92
N MET A 271 19.18 1.67 1.66
CA MET A 271 18.23 0.66 1.18
C MET A 271 18.88 -0.73 1.04
N ASP A 272 20.17 -0.79 0.69
CA ASP A 272 20.92 -2.05 0.60
C ASP A 272 21.15 -2.71 1.95
N VAL A 273 21.19 -1.95 3.05
CA VAL A 273 21.21 -2.54 4.41
C VAL A 273 19.94 -3.33 4.65
N TRP A 274 18.77 -2.74 4.37
CA TRP A 274 17.48 -3.40 4.54
C TRP A 274 17.27 -4.60 3.61
N ALA A 275 17.75 -4.52 2.36
CA ALA A 275 17.69 -5.64 1.43
C ALA A 275 18.55 -6.81 1.91
N ARG A 276 19.82 -6.56 2.29
CA ARG A 276 20.72 -7.59 2.80
C ARG A 276 20.24 -8.21 4.11
N PHE A 277 19.66 -7.41 4.99
CA PHE A 277 19.07 -7.89 6.24
C PHE A 277 18.00 -8.96 5.99
N GLN A 278 17.20 -8.81 4.93
CA GLN A 278 16.17 -9.80 4.56
C GLN A 278 16.76 -11.08 3.98
N GLU A 279 17.85 -10.98 3.22
CA GLU A 279 18.48 -12.13 2.55
C GLU A 279 19.33 -12.98 3.52
N THR A 280 19.93 -12.36 4.54
CA THR A 280 20.98 -12.98 5.36
C THR A 280 20.48 -13.56 6.68
N VAL A 281 19.31 -13.14 7.17
CA VAL A 281 18.79 -13.63 8.45
C VAL A 281 17.79 -14.76 8.21
N PRO A 282 18.07 -16.00 8.65
CA PRO A 282 17.12 -17.10 8.51
C PRO A 282 15.87 -16.82 9.34
N THR A 283 14.75 -16.51 8.68
CA THR A 283 13.47 -16.29 9.35
C THR A 283 12.48 -17.39 9.01
N SER A 284 11.83 -17.93 10.04
CA SER A 284 10.59 -18.69 9.92
C SER A 284 9.40 -17.86 10.38
N ASP A 285 8.24 -18.07 9.78
CA ASP A 285 7.01 -17.41 10.21
C ASP A 285 6.62 -17.87 11.62
N LEU A 286 6.16 -16.92 12.44
CA LEU A 286 5.60 -17.22 13.75
C LEU A 286 4.29 -18.02 13.60
N SER A 287 3.92 -18.76 14.65
CA SER A 287 2.57 -19.32 14.74
C SER A 287 1.53 -18.21 14.78
N GLY A 288 0.29 -18.50 14.35
CA GLY A 288 -0.77 -17.49 14.34
C GLY A 288 -1.03 -16.87 15.72
N ALA A 289 -1.02 -17.68 16.79
CA ALA A 289 -1.12 -17.18 18.17
C ALA A 289 0.07 -16.28 18.56
N ALA A 290 1.31 -16.65 18.18
CA ALA A 290 2.49 -15.83 18.44
C ALA A 290 2.47 -14.50 17.68
N ILE A 291 1.94 -14.48 16.45
CA ILE A 291 1.69 -13.25 15.68
C ILE A 291 0.70 -12.36 16.42
N VAL A 292 -0.46 -12.90 16.84
CA VAL A 292 -1.47 -12.13 17.58
C VAL A 292 -0.86 -11.54 18.85
N ASN A 293 -0.14 -12.33 19.64
CA ASN A 293 0.49 -11.87 20.87
C ASN A 293 1.53 -10.77 20.62
N ARG A 294 2.43 -10.95 19.65
CA ARG A 294 3.49 -9.98 19.34
C ARG A 294 2.94 -8.67 18.75
N LEU A 295 1.90 -8.75 17.93
CA LEU A 295 1.29 -7.55 17.33
C LEU A 295 0.47 -6.74 18.33
N THR A 296 -0.12 -7.40 19.32
CA THR A 296 -1.02 -6.79 20.31
C THR A 296 -0.32 -6.44 21.63
N ALA A 297 0.97 -6.77 21.76
CA ALA A 297 1.76 -6.43 22.93
C ALA A 297 1.83 -4.90 23.12
N THR A 298 1.76 -4.48 24.38
CA THR A 298 1.77 -3.05 24.79
C THR A 298 2.91 -2.73 25.76
N GLY A 299 3.80 -3.69 26.06
CA GLY A 299 4.97 -3.51 26.94
C GLY A 299 6.22 -3.08 26.18
N ASP A 300 7.36 -2.99 26.86
CA ASP A 300 8.63 -2.48 26.30
C ASP A 300 9.15 -3.25 25.06
N ASP A 301 8.78 -4.52 24.90
CA ASP A 301 9.09 -5.34 23.72
C ASP A 301 8.26 -4.96 22.48
N ALA A 302 7.15 -4.25 22.65
CA ALA A 302 6.37 -3.68 21.55
C ALA A 302 6.94 -2.33 21.04
N LEU A 303 7.79 -1.68 21.85
CA LEU A 303 8.32 -0.33 21.61
C LEU A 303 9.56 -0.27 20.70
N ILE A 304 10.18 -1.40 20.37
CA ILE A 304 11.25 -1.45 19.35
C ILE A 304 10.71 -1.17 17.93
N TYR A 305 9.41 -0.95 17.77
CA TYR A 305 8.76 -0.61 16.51
C TYR A 305 8.06 0.73 16.65
N GLU A 306 8.80 1.81 16.97
CA GLU A 306 8.26 3.19 17.08
C GLU A 306 7.50 3.66 15.82
N PHE A 307 7.68 2.97 14.70
CA PHE A 307 6.94 3.18 13.46
C PHE A 307 5.50 2.64 13.47
N VAL A 308 5.12 1.71 14.37
CA VAL A 308 3.80 1.05 14.29
C VAL A 308 3.16 0.96 15.67
N ARG A 309 1.92 1.44 15.80
CA ARG A 309 1.13 1.28 17.03
C ARG A 309 0.80 -0.20 17.28
N PRO A 310 0.67 -0.64 18.55
CA PRO A 310 0.14 -1.97 18.87
C PRO A 310 -1.21 -2.20 18.19
N ALA A 311 -1.35 -3.37 17.55
CA ALA A 311 -2.57 -3.75 16.86
C ALA A 311 -3.68 -4.09 17.88
N LYS A 312 -4.94 -3.82 17.56
CA LYS A 312 -6.04 -4.40 18.34
C LYS A 312 -6.07 -5.93 18.10
N LYS A 313 -6.62 -6.70 19.06
CA LYS A 313 -6.66 -8.18 18.95
C LYS A 313 -7.28 -8.71 17.65
N ALA A 314 -8.36 -8.10 17.16
CA ALA A 314 -8.99 -8.51 15.91
C ALA A 314 -8.09 -8.26 14.68
N GLU A 315 -7.30 -7.19 14.72
CA GLU A 315 -6.34 -6.84 13.66
C GLU A 315 -5.15 -7.80 13.66
N GLY A 316 -4.65 -8.15 14.85
CA GLY A 316 -3.65 -9.20 15.02
C GLY A 316 -4.13 -10.53 14.44
N VAL A 317 -5.41 -10.88 14.66
CA VAL A 317 -6.04 -12.08 14.06
C VAL A 317 -6.09 -11.98 12.54
N ALA A 318 -6.56 -10.86 11.99
CA ALA A 318 -6.62 -10.68 10.53
C ALA A 318 -5.24 -10.84 9.89
N ARG A 319 -4.20 -10.25 10.51
CA ARG A 319 -2.82 -10.34 10.05
C ARG A 319 -2.25 -11.76 10.19
N ALA A 320 -2.57 -12.45 11.28
CA ALA A 320 -2.16 -13.84 11.48
C ALA A 320 -2.78 -14.76 10.42
N ILE A 321 -4.07 -14.60 10.12
CA ILE A 321 -4.74 -15.38 9.06
C ILE A 321 -4.14 -15.07 7.68
N ALA A 322 -3.89 -13.80 7.36
CA ALA A 322 -3.23 -13.43 6.11
C ALA A 322 -1.81 -14.05 6.01
N GLN A 323 -1.03 -14.01 7.08
CA GLN A 323 0.28 -14.68 7.12
C GLN A 323 0.14 -16.20 6.93
N MET A 324 -0.89 -16.83 7.51
CA MET A 324 -1.17 -18.25 7.28
C MET A 324 -1.45 -18.55 5.81
N ILE A 325 -2.31 -17.75 5.15
CA ILE A 325 -2.59 -17.86 3.71
C ILE A 325 -1.30 -17.77 2.89
N ALA A 326 -0.46 -16.78 3.18
CA ALA A 326 0.82 -16.55 2.50
C ALA A 326 1.81 -17.70 2.69
N SER A 327 2.04 -18.08 3.95
CA SER A 327 3.01 -19.11 4.35
C SER A 327 2.65 -20.49 3.80
N GLN A 328 1.35 -20.78 3.73
CA GLN A 328 0.83 -22.04 3.21
C GLN A 328 0.57 -22.00 1.70
N HIS A 329 0.84 -20.87 1.04
CA HIS A 329 0.67 -20.68 -0.40
C HIS A 329 -0.76 -21.02 -0.87
N LEU A 330 -1.76 -20.62 -0.08
CA LEU A 330 -3.16 -20.90 -0.38
C LEU A 330 -3.64 -19.97 -1.49
N GLY A 331 -3.93 -20.54 -2.67
CA GLY A 331 -4.50 -19.78 -3.80
C GLY A 331 -5.99 -19.45 -3.61
N ILE A 332 -6.52 -18.57 -4.44
CA ILE A 332 -7.95 -18.20 -4.47
C ILE A 332 -8.84 -19.46 -4.49
N GLY A 333 -9.89 -19.47 -3.66
CA GLY A 333 -10.81 -20.59 -3.48
C GLY A 333 -10.30 -21.70 -2.55
N SER A 334 -9.03 -21.66 -2.13
CA SER A 334 -8.47 -22.63 -1.17
C SER A 334 -9.10 -22.48 0.20
N ARG A 335 -9.21 -23.58 0.94
CA ARG A 335 -9.76 -23.56 2.31
C ARG A 335 -8.68 -23.17 3.32
N VAL A 336 -8.96 -22.15 4.13
CA VAL A 336 -8.09 -21.68 5.23
C VAL A 336 -8.32 -22.52 6.50
N GLY A 337 -9.56 -22.79 6.86
CA GLY A 337 -9.89 -23.55 8.08
C GLY A 337 -11.35 -23.40 8.52
N THR A 338 -11.76 -24.09 9.59
CA THR A 338 -13.07 -23.83 10.23
C THR A 338 -12.95 -22.86 11.39
N GLU A 339 -14.06 -22.21 11.80
CA GLU A 339 -14.07 -21.36 12.99
C GLU A 339 -13.48 -22.06 14.23
N PRO A 340 -13.88 -23.29 14.60
CA PRO A 340 -13.28 -24.00 15.74
C PRO A 340 -11.77 -24.21 15.61
N ASP A 341 -11.30 -24.57 14.42
CA ASP A 341 -9.87 -24.83 14.20
C ASP A 341 -9.06 -23.53 14.31
N LEU A 342 -9.58 -22.43 13.75
CA LEU A 342 -8.93 -21.11 13.79
C LEU A 342 -8.94 -20.50 15.21
N ILE A 343 -10.01 -20.72 15.98
CA ILE A 343 -10.08 -20.36 17.41
C ILE A 343 -8.93 -21.04 18.17
N ALA A 344 -8.75 -22.34 17.96
CA ALA A 344 -7.71 -23.11 18.64
C ALA A 344 -6.31 -22.72 18.17
N ALA A 345 -6.11 -22.51 16.86
CA ALA A 345 -4.80 -22.19 16.30
C ALA A 345 -4.30 -20.77 16.61
N LEU A 346 -5.22 -19.82 16.75
CA LEU A 346 -4.89 -18.42 17.04
C LEU A 346 -4.96 -18.08 18.53
N ASP A 347 -5.46 -19.00 19.35
CA ASP A 347 -5.71 -18.79 20.79
C ASP A 347 -6.55 -17.54 21.09
N VAL A 348 -7.69 -17.43 20.40
CA VAL A 348 -8.60 -16.27 20.53
C VAL A 348 -10.04 -16.68 20.75
N SER A 349 -10.82 -15.81 21.38
CA SER A 349 -12.27 -16.03 21.49
C SER A 349 -12.96 -15.98 20.12
N ARG A 350 -14.07 -16.71 19.97
CA ARG A 350 -14.92 -16.69 18.77
C ARG A 350 -15.30 -15.27 18.32
N ARG A 351 -15.57 -14.38 19.29
CA ARG A 351 -15.94 -12.99 19.00
C ARG A 351 -14.80 -12.24 18.30
N VAL A 352 -13.58 -12.40 18.79
CA VAL A 352 -12.39 -11.76 18.21
C VAL A 352 -12.07 -12.37 16.85
N LEU A 353 -12.21 -13.70 16.70
CA LEU A 353 -12.04 -14.36 15.40
C LEU A 353 -12.98 -13.78 14.34
N ARG A 354 -14.28 -13.70 14.64
CA ARG A 354 -15.28 -13.19 13.69
C ARG A 354 -15.03 -11.74 13.30
N GLU A 355 -14.52 -10.93 14.22
CA GLU A 355 -14.15 -9.56 13.91
C GLU A 355 -12.94 -9.50 12.97
N GLY A 356 -11.92 -10.34 13.20
CA GLY A 356 -10.80 -10.49 12.27
C GLY A 356 -11.22 -11.00 10.88
N ILE A 357 -12.16 -11.95 10.82
CA ILE A 357 -12.72 -12.43 9.55
C ILE A 357 -13.45 -11.32 8.80
N ARG A 358 -14.27 -10.51 9.49
CA ARG A 358 -14.97 -9.38 8.86
C ARG A 358 -14.01 -8.37 8.23
N ILE A 359 -12.89 -8.10 8.91
CA ILE A 359 -11.82 -7.26 8.37
C ILE A 359 -11.31 -7.85 7.03
N LEU A 360 -10.99 -9.14 7.00
CA LEU A 360 -10.49 -9.80 5.78
C LEU A 360 -11.54 -9.89 4.67
N GLU A 361 -12.80 -10.14 5.00
CA GLU A 361 -13.92 -10.17 4.04
C GLU A 361 -14.15 -8.80 3.38
N ARG A 362 -13.97 -7.70 4.12
CA ARG A 362 -14.06 -6.33 3.58
C ARG A 362 -13.08 -6.11 2.44
N PHE A 363 -11.85 -6.62 2.57
CA PHE A 363 -10.80 -6.52 1.55
C PHE A 363 -10.86 -7.62 0.49
N GLY A 364 -11.83 -8.55 0.57
CA GLY A 364 -11.97 -9.68 -0.36
C GLY A 364 -10.91 -10.77 -0.18
N ILE A 365 -10.15 -10.75 0.92
CA ILE A 365 -9.04 -11.69 1.16
C ILE A 365 -9.57 -13.08 1.50
N VAL A 366 -10.73 -13.14 2.15
CA VAL A 366 -11.40 -14.38 2.51
C VAL A 366 -12.90 -14.26 2.27
N GLU A 367 -13.55 -15.40 2.13
CA GLU A 367 -14.99 -15.52 2.11
C GLU A 367 -15.44 -16.64 3.05
N SER A 368 -16.62 -16.47 3.64
CA SER A 368 -17.28 -17.53 4.41
C SER A 368 -17.91 -18.56 3.45
N GLY A 369 -17.38 -19.78 3.42
CA GLY A 369 -17.96 -20.88 2.63
C GLY A 369 -19.38 -21.24 3.09
N ARG A 370 -20.31 -21.51 2.16
CA ARG A 370 -21.70 -21.88 2.49
C ARG A 370 -21.82 -23.34 2.99
N GLY A 371 -22.73 -23.58 3.95
CA GLY A 371 -23.13 -24.92 4.43
C GLY A 371 -22.54 -25.35 5.78
N LYS A 372 -23.03 -26.48 6.33
CA LYS A 372 -22.72 -27.02 7.69
C LYS A 372 -21.23 -27.37 7.93
N HIS A 373 -20.41 -27.35 6.86
CA HIS A 373 -18.96 -27.58 6.84
C HIS A 373 -18.17 -26.50 6.08
N GLY A 374 -18.83 -25.40 5.72
CA GLY A 374 -18.24 -24.27 5.00
C GLY A 374 -17.22 -23.58 5.90
N GLY A 375 -15.95 -23.84 5.65
CA GLY A 375 -14.86 -23.14 6.31
C GLY A 375 -14.64 -21.77 5.70
N LEU A 376 -13.70 -21.03 6.28
CA LEU A 376 -13.14 -19.83 5.66
C LEU A 376 -12.36 -20.25 4.41
N ILE A 377 -12.63 -19.61 3.28
CA ILE A 377 -11.93 -19.82 2.01
C ILE A 377 -11.19 -18.55 1.60
N VAL A 378 -10.11 -18.68 0.82
CA VAL A 378 -9.38 -17.53 0.26
C VAL A 378 -10.22 -16.90 -0.83
N GLY A 379 -10.47 -15.60 -0.70
CA GLY A 379 -11.22 -14.79 -1.66
C GLY A 379 -10.31 -14.14 -2.71
N GLN A 380 -10.90 -13.37 -3.60
CA GLN A 380 -10.17 -12.51 -4.53
C GLN A 380 -10.03 -11.12 -3.92
N PRO A 381 -8.79 -10.62 -3.66
CA PRO A 381 -8.59 -9.27 -3.15
C PRO A 381 -9.30 -8.24 -4.03
N ARG A 382 -10.08 -7.37 -3.40
CA ARG A 382 -10.76 -6.29 -4.13
C ARG A 382 -9.74 -5.27 -4.66
N PRO A 383 -10.03 -4.55 -5.75
CA PRO A 383 -9.24 -3.37 -6.11
C PRO A 383 -9.18 -2.40 -4.94
N LEU A 384 -8.03 -1.74 -4.77
CA LEU A 384 -7.87 -0.73 -3.74
C LEU A 384 -8.86 0.42 -4.00
N ALA A 385 -9.59 0.83 -2.96
CA ALA A 385 -10.44 2.01 -2.99
C ALA A 385 -10.11 2.85 -1.76
N LEU A 386 -9.62 4.07 -1.95
CA LEU A 386 -9.37 4.99 -0.85
C LEU A 386 -10.70 5.58 -0.36
N PRO A 387 -10.92 5.66 0.97
CA PRO A 387 -12.02 6.45 1.49
C PRO A 387 -12.02 7.90 0.95
N GLY A 388 -13.20 8.43 0.61
CA GLY A 388 -13.34 9.70 -0.11
C GLY A 388 -12.74 10.92 0.61
N SER A 389 -12.74 10.95 1.94
CA SER A 389 -12.07 11.97 2.77
C SER A 389 -10.56 12.04 2.53
N PHE A 390 -9.90 10.91 2.23
CA PHE A 390 -8.47 10.91 1.92
C PHE A 390 -8.15 11.44 0.53
N ARG A 391 -9.08 11.27 -0.42
CA ARG A 391 -8.84 11.72 -1.80
C ARG A 391 -8.65 13.22 -1.88
N GLY A 392 -9.31 13.98 -1.01
CA GLY A 392 -9.13 15.44 -0.91
C GLY A 392 -7.79 15.85 -0.30
N GLU A 393 -7.27 15.08 0.65
CA GLU A 393 -5.97 15.36 1.29
C GLU A 393 -4.79 14.87 0.44
N LEU A 394 -5.00 13.83 -0.35
CA LEU A 394 -4.07 13.28 -1.33
C LEU A 394 -4.19 13.95 -2.70
N ALA A 395 -5.12 14.89 -2.85
CA ALA A 395 -5.32 15.65 -4.07
C ALA A 395 -4.01 16.34 -4.47
N PRO A 396 -3.58 16.23 -5.74
CA PRO A 396 -2.37 16.86 -6.23
C PRO A 396 -2.28 18.34 -5.91
N SER A 397 -1.08 18.77 -5.56
CA SER A 397 -0.74 20.17 -5.36
C SER A 397 0.12 20.74 -6.51
N GLY A 398 0.24 20.05 -7.64
CA GLY A 398 0.85 20.59 -8.86
C GLY A 398 1.29 19.53 -9.89
N ASP A 399 2.32 19.85 -10.67
CA ASP A 399 2.94 18.94 -11.67
C ASP A 399 3.70 17.76 -11.02
N ASP A 400 3.89 17.85 -9.71
CA ASP A 400 4.70 16.96 -8.92
C ASP A 400 4.07 15.57 -8.76
N GLU A 401 2.77 15.51 -8.49
CA GLU A 401 2.03 14.25 -8.39
C GLU A 401 1.84 13.58 -9.76
N ARG A 402 1.80 14.36 -10.85
CA ARG A 402 1.85 13.82 -12.23
C ARG A 402 3.19 13.15 -12.51
N THR A 403 4.29 13.73 -12.04
CA THR A 403 5.63 13.14 -12.12
C THR A 403 5.70 11.80 -11.38
N ILE A 404 5.13 11.75 -10.17
CA ILE A 404 5.06 10.51 -9.38
C ILE A 404 4.22 9.47 -10.10
N ALA A 405 3.02 9.82 -10.58
CA ALA A 405 2.16 8.92 -11.34
C ALA A 405 2.87 8.33 -12.58
N ALA A 406 3.60 9.15 -13.32
CA ALA A 406 4.39 8.70 -14.46
C ALA A 406 5.51 7.72 -14.06
N MET A 407 6.22 7.97 -12.96
CA MET A 407 7.22 7.05 -12.41
C MET A 407 6.60 5.71 -12.01
N LEU A 408 5.44 5.74 -11.35
CA LEU A 408 4.70 4.54 -10.96
C LEU A 408 4.26 3.72 -12.17
N LEU A 409 3.79 4.39 -13.23
CA LEU A 409 3.40 3.74 -14.47
C LEU A 409 4.58 3.04 -15.16
N VAL A 410 5.73 3.72 -15.29
CA VAL A 410 6.94 3.11 -15.87
C VAL A 410 7.35 1.88 -15.07
N HIS A 411 7.28 1.96 -13.74
CA HIS A 411 7.60 0.84 -12.86
C HIS A 411 6.61 -0.32 -13.04
N ALA A 412 5.31 -0.03 -13.16
CA ALA A 412 4.29 -1.02 -13.39
C ALA A 412 4.49 -1.77 -14.72
N VAL A 413 4.75 -1.04 -15.81
CA VAL A 413 5.02 -1.64 -17.12
C VAL A 413 6.25 -2.52 -17.07
N LEU A 414 7.32 -2.07 -16.42
CA LEU A 414 8.52 -2.88 -16.24
C LEU A 414 8.25 -4.17 -15.45
N ALA A 415 7.46 -4.08 -14.37
CA ALA A 415 7.10 -5.24 -13.55
C ALA A 415 6.27 -6.26 -14.34
N VAL A 416 5.18 -5.83 -14.99
CA VAL A 416 4.37 -6.69 -15.86
C VAL A 416 5.22 -7.33 -16.96
N THR A 417 6.10 -6.56 -17.61
CA THR A 417 6.94 -7.09 -18.69
C THR A 417 7.93 -8.15 -18.18
N ARG A 418 8.51 -8.02 -16.97
CA ARG A 418 9.43 -9.04 -16.44
C ARG A 418 8.73 -10.39 -16.25
N ASP A 419 7.47 -10.33 -15.82
CA ASP A 419 6.66 -11.47 -15.44
C ASP A 419 5.80 -12.00 -16.60
N ALA A 420 5.73 -11.26 -17.72
CA ALA A 420 4.94 -11.59 -18.89
C ALA A 420 5.40 -12.89 -19.57
N ALA A 421 4.89 -14.02 -19.10
CA ALA A 421 5.09 -15.34 -19.66
C ALA A 421 3.74 -16.03 -19.93
N GLY A 422 3.58 -16.64 -21.11
CA GLY A 422 2.38 -17.40 -21.45
C GLY A 422 1.10 -16.56 -21.53
N GLU A 423 0.29 -16.59 -20.47
CA GLU A 423 -1.06 -16.02 -20.40
C GLU A 423 -1.05 -14.47 -20.42
N ASP A 424 -0.13 -13.83 -19.71
CA ASP A 424 -0.07 -12.36 -19.63
C ASP A 424 0.26 -11.72 -20.99
N GLY A 425 1.16 -12.36 -21.75
CA GLY A 425 1.46 -11.96 -23.13
C GLY A 425 0.29 -12.20 -24.07
N ALA A 426 -0.55 -13.20 -23.80
CA ALA A 426 -1.77 -13.44 -24.57
C ALA A 426 -2.83 -12.38 -24.27
N ALA A 427 -3.01 -12.03 -23.00
CA ALA A 427 -3.91 -10.96 -22.57
C ALA A 427 -3.48 -9.59 -23.15
N ALA A 428 -2.16 -9.30 -23.19
CA ALA A 428 -1.63 -8.11 -23.85
C ALA A 428 -1.98 -8.07 -25.34
N ARG A 429 -1.85 -9.20 -26.06
CA ARG A 429 -2.26 -9.32 -27.48
C ARG A 429 -3.76 -9.08 -27.66
N THR A 430 -4.59 -9.71 -26.83
CA THR A 430 -6.04 -9.55 -26.87
C THR A 430 -6.46 -8.10 -26.64
N LEU A 431 -5.84 -7.42 -25.67
CA LEU A 431 -6.10 -6.00 -25.45
C LEU A 431 -5.64 -5.15 -26.64
N ALA A 432 -4.45 -5.41 -27.19
CA ALA A 432 -3.96 -4.69 -28.37
C ALA A 432 -4.90 -4.87 -29.58
N GLU A 433 -5.38 -6.08 -29.83
CA GLU A 433 -6.36 -6.37 -30.88
C GLU A 433 -7.67 -5.63 -30.67
N ARG A 434 -8.20 -5.61 -29.44
CA ARG A 434 -9.39 -4.84 -29.09
C ARG A 434 -9.19 -3.35 -29.36
N LEU A 435 -8.08 -2.76 -28.88
CA LEU A 435 -7.78 -1.35 -29.11
C LEU A 435 -7.60 -1.01 -30.60
N ARG A 436 -7.06 -1.92 -31.42
CA ARG A 436 -6.98 -1.75 -32.88
C ARG A 436 -8.36 -1.74 -33.54
N GLN A 437 -9.29 -2.56 -33.06
CA GLN A 437 -10.66 -2.62 -33.58
C GLN A 437 -11.48 -1.38 -33.20
N GLU A 438 -11.24 -0.85 -32.00
CA GLU A 438 -11.90 0.36 -31.49
C GLU A 438 -11.29 1.65 -32.07
N ALA A 439 -10.02 1.62 -32.49
CA ALA A 439 -9.37 2.73 -33.17
C ALA A 439 -10.00 2.97 -34.54
N ARG A 440 -10.65 4.14 -34.71
CA ARG A 440 -11.13 4.57 -36.03
C ARG A 440 -9.92 4.81 -36.96
N PRO A 441 -10.05 4.52 -38.27
CA PRO A 441 -8.93 4.62 -39.23
C PRO A 441 -8.44 6.06 -39.48
N GLU A 442 -9.10 7.08 -38.94
CA GLU A 442 -8.75 8.47 -39.12
C GLU A 442 -8.34 9.12 -37.79
N ALA A 443 -7.10 9.63 -37.78
CA ALA A 443 -6.45 10.57 -36.86
C ALA A 443 -5.55 10.03 -35.73
N ASP A 444 -4.33 10.59 -35.69
CA ASP A 444 -3.60 10.93 -34.47
C ASP A 444 -4.54 11.77 -33.57
N MET A 445 -5.43 11.10 -32.85
CA MET A 445 -6.36 11.77 -31.96
C MET A 445 -5.57 12.26 -30.73
N PRO A 446 -5.76 13.51 -30.30
CA PRO A 446 -5.10 14.01 -29.11
C PRO A 446 -5.47 13.14 -27.90
N ALA A 447 -4.51 12.98 -26.98
CA ALA A 447 -4.64 12.11 -25.80
C ALA A 447 -5.82 12.46 -24.88
N ALA A 448 -6.36 13.67 -25.00
CA ALA A 448 -7.55 14.15 -24.29
C ALA A 448 -8.90 13.74 -24.93
N SER A 449 -8.89 13.02 -26.06
CA SER A 449 -10.13 12.53 -26.69
C SER A 449 -10.77 11.41 -25.85
N ALA A 450 -12.11 11.35 -25.82
CA ALA A 450 -12.83 10.31 -25.06
C ALA A 450 -12.39 8.86 -25.40
N PRO A 451 -12.12 8.50 -26.68
CA PRO A 451 -11.59 7.17 -27.02
C PRO A 451 -10.18 6.93 -26.49
N ALA A 452 -9.29 7.94 -26.53
CA ALA A 452 -7.94 7.81 -25.97
C ALA A 452 -7.99 7.65 -24.44
N ALA A 453 -8.88 8.38 -23.75
CA ALA A 453 -9.10 8.22 -22.31
C ALA A 453 -9.58 6.80 -21.96
N GLN A 454 -10.52 6.24 -22.73
CA GLN A 454 -10.99 4.86 -22.56
C GLN A 454 -9.86 3.83 -22.79
N ALA A 455 -9.04 4.03 -23.82
CA ALA A 455 -7.90 3.17 -24.10
C ALA A 455 -6.84 3.21 -22.98
N ASN A 456 -6.55 4.40 -22.43
CA ASN A 456 -5.65 4.56 -21.29
C ASN A 456 -6.22 3.88 -20.04
N ALA A 457 -7.51 4.02 -19.75
CA ALA A 457 -8.16 3.33 -18.63
C ALA A 457 -8.10 1.81 -18.77
N ALA A 458 -8.35 1.28 -19.98
CA ALA A 458 -8.21 -0.15 -20.28
C ALA A 458 -6.75 -0.65 -20.13
N PHE A 459 -5.77 0.19 -20.48
CA PHE A 459 -4.36 -0.14 -20.30
C PHE A 459 -3.95 -0.19 -18.82
N VAL A 460 -4.34 0.80 -18.02
CA VAL A 460 -4.06 0.82 -16.57
C VAL A 460 -4.74 -0.37 -15.87
N THR A 461 -5.98 -0.66 -16.25
CA THR A 461 -6.74 -1.86 -15.85
C THR A 461 -5.94 -3.14 -16.11
N PHE A 462 -5.46 -3.30 -17.34
CA PHE A 462 -4.63 -4.45 -17.71
C PHE A 462 -3.38 -4.55 -16.84
N LEU A 463 -2.68 -3.45 -16.58
CA LEU A 463 -1.51 -3.46 -15.69
C LEU A 463 -1.90 -3.91 -14.27
N LEU A 464 -2.96 -3.36 -13.67
CA LEU A 464 -3.42 -3.73 -12.33
C LEU A 464 -3.75 -5.23 -12.20
N ASP A 465 -4.38 -5.80 -13.21
CA ASP A 465 -4.76 -7.22 -13.23
C ASP A 465 -3.54 -8.14 -13.33
N HIS A 466 -2.48 -7.73 -14.03
CA HIS A 466 -1.32 -8.57 -14.36
C HIS A 466 -0.07 -8.25 -13.52
N LEU A 467 -0.10 -7.24 -12.64
CA LEU A 467 1.02 -6.90 -11.75
C LEU A 467 1.22 -7.93 -10.64
N ALA A 468 2.16 -8.85 -10.75
CA ALA A 468 2.41 -9.81 -9.65
C ALA A 468 2.82 -9.11 -8.33
N ASP A 469 3.60 -8.03 -8.41
CA ASP A 469 4.08 -7.28 -7.25
C ASP A 469 2.93 -6.51 -6.54
N PRO A 470 2.59 -6.86 -5.28
CA PRO A 470 1.53 -6.21 -4.51
C PRO A 470 1.82 -4.72 -4.23
N VAL A 471 3.11 -4.34 -4.15
CA VAL A 471 3.51 -2.94 -3.96
C VAL A 471 3.27 -2.15 -5.22
N ALA A 472 3.75 -2.62 -6.37
CA ALA A 472 3.51 -1.96 -7.64
C ALA A 472 2.01 -1.87 -7.95
N ARG A 473 1.24 -2.93 -7.67
CA ARG A 473 -0.23 -2.92 -7.82
C ARG A 473 -0.90 -1.89 -6.90
N CYS A 474 -0.52 -1.83 -5.63
CA CYS A 474 -1.05 -0.84 -4.69
C CYS A 474 -0.72 0.59 -5.13
N LEU A 475 0.54 0.84 -5.50
CA LEU A 475 0.99 2.15 -5.97
C LEU A 475 0.21 2.61 -7.20
N LEU A 476 0.07 1.74 -8.20
CA LEU A 476 -0.72 2.03 -9.39
C LEU A 476 -2.21 2.20 -9.06
N GLY A 477 -2.74 1.40 -8.14
CA GLY A 477 -4.15 1.44 -7.72
C GLY A 477 -4.53 2.70 -6.96
N VAL A 478 -3.64 3.21 -6.09
CA VAL A 478 -3.81 4.53 -5.44
C VAL A 478 -3.96 5.61 -6.49
N ALA A 479 -3.06 5.55 -7.47
CA ALA A 479 -2.93 6.57 -8.47
C ALA A 479 -4.12 6.54 -9.47
N ASP A 480 -4.62 5.33 -9.80
CA ASP A 480 -5.86 5.10 -10.54
C ASP A 480 -7.12 5.57 -9.78
N ASP A 481 -7.22 5.28 -8.48
CA ASP A 481 -8.38 5.69 -7.67
C ASP A 481 -8.48 7.22 -7.57
N LEU A 482 -7.35 7.90 -7.38
CA LEU A 482 -7.29 9.37 -7.34
C LEU A 482 -7.66 9.99 -8.69
N GLN A 483 -7.34 9.34 -9.82
CA GLN A 483 -7.73 9.81 -11.15
C GLN A 483 -9.25 9.74 -11.37
N HIS A 484 -9.90 8.65 -10.95
CA HIS A 484 -11.31 8.38 -11.26
C HIS A 484 -12.30 8.89 -10.21
N ASN A 485 -11.82 9.19 -8.99
CA ASN A 485 -12.67 9.61 -7.89
C ASN A 485 -12.18 10.95 -7.28
N PRO A 486 -12.77 12.10 -7.66
CA PRO A 486 -12.32 13.45 -7.23
C PRO A 486 -12.45 13.67 -5.70
N PRO A 487 -11.70 14.64 -5.11
CA PRO A 487 -11.73 16.07 -5.52
C PRO A 487 -10.75 16.53 -6.60
N ALA A 488 -9.75 15.74 -6.98
CA ALA A 488 -8.74 16.20 -7.92
C ALA A 488 -8.38 15.13 -8.95
N ALA A 489 -8.75 15.38 -10.20
CA ALA A 489 -8.26 14.60 -11.32
C ALA A 489 -6.75 14.82 -11.46
N ILE A 490 -5.94 13.85 -11.04
CA ILE A 490 -4.55 13.76 -11.52
C ILE A 490 -4.66 13.66 -13.04
N PRO A 491 -4.03 14.55 -13.83
CA PRO A 491 -3.84 14.28 -15.24
C PRO A 491 -2.84 13.13 -15.31
N TRP A 492 -3.34 11.90 -15.40
CA TRP A 492 -2.50 10.77 -15.79
C TRP A 492 -1.82 11.15 -17.10
N PRO A 493 -0.55 10.77 -17.30
CA PRO A 493 0.03 10.87 -18.63
C PRO A 493 -0.84 10.04 -19.58
N ALA A 494 -1.55 10.73 -20.46
CA ALA A 494 -2.43 10.09 -21.42
C ALA A 494 -1.60 9.82 -22.69
N PHE A 495 -1.57 8.58 -23.11
CA PHE A 495 -0.88 8.18 -24.34
C PHE A 495 -1.84 8.14 -25.51
N GLY A 496 -1.33 8.48 -26.69
CA GLY A 496 -2.04 8.18 -27.93
C GLY A 496 -2.17 6.66 -28.11
N THR A 497 -3.23 6.23 -28.78
CA THR A 497 -3.48 4.82 -29.11
C THR A 497 -2.27 4.13 -29.77
N PRO A 498 -1.52 4.75 -30.71
CA PRO A 498 -0.33 4.12 -31.30
C PRO A 498 0.75 3.77 -30.27
N THR A 499 0.96 4.64 -29.27
CA THR A 499 1.90 4.38 -28.18
C THR A 499 1.44 3.22 -27.31
N LEU A 500 0.15 3.18 -26.93
CA LEU A 500 -0.41 2.08 -26.14
C LEU A 500 -0.26 0.73 -26.86
N LEU A 501 -0.54 0.70 -28.17
CA LEU A 501 -0.35 -0.50 -28.98
C LEU A 501 1.10 -0.96 -29.01
N ALA A 502 2.05 -0.06 -29.26
CA ALA A 502 3.48 -0.39 -29.27
C ALA A 502 3.97 -0.93 -27.91
N VAL A 503 3.47 -0.37 -26.80
CA VAL A 503 3.80 -0.86 -25.45
C VAL A 503 3.21 -2.25 -25.21
N LEU A 504 1.94 -2.48 -25.56
CA LEU A 504 1.28 -3.79 -25.42
C LEU A 504 1.92 -4.87 -26.29
N GLU A 505 2.35 -4.53 -27.50
CA GLU A 505 3.10 -5.42 -28.39
C GLU A 505 4.46 -5.79 -27.78
N ALA A 506 5.18 -4.82 -27.21
CA ALA A 506 6.44 -5.08 -26.53
C ALA A 506 6.26 -5.96 -25.27
N ILE A 507 5.19 -5.75 -24.50
CA ILE A 507 4.82 -6.63 -23.37
C ILE A 507 4.49 -8.05 -23.88
N ALA A 508 3.68 -8.16 -24.94
CA ALA A 508 3.31 -9.43 -25.55
C ALA A 508 4.51 -10.22 -26.10
N ALA A 509 5.53 -9.51 -26.56
CA ALA A 509 6.81 -10.06 -27.01
C ALA A 509 7.80 -10.35 -25.87
N ASN A 510 7.44 -10.00 -24.61
CA ASN A 510 8.33 -10.07 -23.45
C ASN A 510 9.65 -9.28 -23.65
N ASP A 511 9.59 -8.15 -24.35
CA ASP A 511 10.74 -7.26 -24.53
C ASP A 511 10.89 -6.32 -23.33
N ARG A 512 11.73 -6.77 -22.39
CA ARG A 512 12.01 -6.12 -21.10
C ARG A 512 12.63 -4.73 -21.22
N PHE A 513 13.14 -4.34 -22.40
CA PHE A 513 13.75 -3.04 -22.62
C PHE A 513 12.87 -2.12 -23.46
N ALA A 514 12.20 -2.65 -24.49
CA ALA A 514 11.39 -1.83 -25.38
C ALA A 514 10.16 -1.25 -24.68
N ALA A 515 9.40 -2.05 -23.93
CA ALA A 515 8.18 -1.61 -23.26
C ALA A 515 8.40 -0.39 -22.33
N PRO A 516 9.31 -0.43 -21.33
CA PRO A 516 9.56 0.71 -20.46
C PRO A 516 10.18 1.91 -21.21
N ARG A 517 11.01 1.67 -22.24
CA ARG A 517 11.60 2.75 -23.06
C ARG A 517 10.54 3.52 -23.84
N LEU A 518 9.56 2.83 -24.41
CA LEU A 518 8.45 3.44 -25.15
C LEU A 518 7.60 4.33 -24.23
N VAL A 519 7.28 3.86 -23.03
CA VAL A 519 6.57 4.68 -22.02
C VAL A 519 7.40 5.90 -21.65
N GLN A 520 8.68 5.73 -21.32
CA GLN A 520 9.56 6.86 -20.98
C GLN A 520 9.67 7.89 -22.12
N ALA A 521 9.78 7.44 -23.38
CA ALA A 521 9.82 8.33 -24.53
C ALA A 521 8.52 9.12 -24.70
N ALA A 522 7.37 8.47 -24.52
CA ALA A 522 6.07 9.12 -24.61
C ALA A 522 5.85 10.14 -23.49
N LEU A 523 6.26 9.82 -22.26
CA LEU A 523 6.25 10.76 -21.14
C LEU A 523 7.11 11.99 -21.43
N ARG A 524 8.34 11.82 -21.93
CA ARG A 524 9.22 12.97 -22.28
C ARG A 524 8.59 13.87 -23.35
N ALA A 525 7.91 13.29 -24.34
CA ALA A 525 7.23 14.06 -25.39
C ALA A 525 6.05 14.88 -24.83
N ASP A 526 5.25 14.30 -23.94
CA ASP A 526 4.16 14.97 -23.22
C ASP A 526 4.67 16.12 -22.34
N TRP A 527 5.78 15.90 -21.62
CA TRP A 527 6.42 16.92 -20.78
C TRP A 527 7.05 18.09 -21.57
N ALA A 528 7.70 17.81 -22.70
CA ALA A 528 8.31 18.84 -23.55
C ALA A 528 7.27 19.82 -24.16
N GLY A 529 6.00 19.40 -24.25
CA GLY A 529 4.88 20.27 -24.62
C GLY A 529 4.41 21.19 -23.49
N THR A 530 4.56 20.75 -22.23
CA THR A 530 4.12 21.50 -21.03
C THR A 530 5.16 22.50 -20.52
N GLU A 531 6.46 22.16 -20.56
CA GLU A 531 7.56 23.02 -20.10
C GLU A 531 7.72 24.33 -20.91
N ARG A 532 7.36 24.34 -22.21
CA ARG A 532 7.41 25.56 -23.05
C ARG A 532 6.50 26.69 -22.56
N SER A 533 5.54 26.39 -21.66
CA SER A 533 4.63 27.41 -21.13
C SER A 533 4.99 27.95 -19.73
N ARG A 534 6.02 27.42 -19.04
CA ARG A 534 6.17 27.66 -17.58
C ARG A 534 7.50 28.24 -17.05
N PHE A 535 8.59 28.29 -17.80
CA PHE A 535 9.88 28.69 -17.20
C PHE A 535 10.18 30.21 -17.23
N THR A 536 9.94 30.88 -16.09
CA THR A 536 10.91 31.82 -15.50
C THR A 536 11.54 31.12 -14.29
N ARG A 537 12.87 31.01 -14.27
CA ARG A 537 13.63 30.31 -13.21
C ARG A 537 13.74 31.23 -11.98
N PRO A 538 13.45 30.79 -10.75
CA PRO A 538 13.79 31.58 -9.57
C PRO A 538 15.32 31.66 -9.41
N ALA A 539 15.80 32.83 -8.98
CA ALA A 539 17.23 33.11 -8.83
C ALA A 539 17.85 32.26 -7.71
N PRO A 540 19.12 31.83 -7.85
CA PRO A 540 19.83 31.13 -6.78
C PRO A 540 19.96 32.01 -5.55
N LEU A 541 19.72 31.44 -4.36
CA LEU A 541 19.96 32.12 -3.10
C LEU A 541 21.48 32.33 -2.91
N PRO A 542 21.89 33.47 -2.31
CA PRO A 542 23.30 33.76 -2.10
C PRO A 542 23.91 32.77 -1.09
N PRO A 543 25.21 32.44 -1.23
CA PRO A 543 25.89 31.52 -0.31
C PRO A 543 25.87 32.06 1.12
N VAL A 544 25.52 31.18 2.06
CA VAL A 544 25.61 31.45 3.50
C VAL A 544 27.08 31.49 3.86
N ARG A 545 27.59 32.67 4.24
CA ARG A 545 28.88 32.76 4.93
C ARG A 545 28.65 32.23 6.33
N LEU A 546 29.25 31.08 6.64
CA LEU A 546 29.45 30.67 8.03
C LEU A 546 30.21 31.80 8.71
N SER A 547 29.59 32.45 9.70
CA SER A 547 30.29 33.40 10.55
C SER A 547 31.29 32.62 11.39
N ASP A 548 32.57 32.80 11.09
CA ASP A 548 33.66 32.49 12.01
C ASP A 548 33.49 33.36 13.26
N ASN A 549 32.74 32.87 14.25
CA ASN A 549 32.79 33.39 15.60
C ASN A 549 33.62 32.43 16.45
N GLY A 550 34.91 32.73 16.49
CA GLY A 550 35.91 32.08 17.33
C GLY A 550 37.08 33.03 17.59
N ALA A 551 36.85 34.04 18.42
CA ALA A 551 37.82 34.65 19.34
C ALA A 551 37.06 35.25 20.53
#